data_AF-A0A2W1JE05-F1
#
_entry.id   AF-A0A2W1JE05-F1
#
_cell.length_a   1.000
_cell.length_b   1.000
_cell.length_c   1.000
_cell.angle_alpha   90.00
_cell.angle_beta   90.00
_cell.angle_gamma   90.00
#
_symmetry.space_group_name_H-M   'P 1'
#
loop_
_entity.id
_entity.type
_entity.pdbx_description
1 polymer ?
#
loop_
_entity_poly.entity_id
_entity_poly.type
_entity_poly.pdbx_seq_one_letter_code
_entity_poly.pdbx_strand_id
1 'polypeptide(L)' 'MTEPSRIPKVSQSRFGFNRFVERLNSRVAMMAFIGAIVLEIVTGQGVLTWLGLR' A
#
# COMPACT_ATOMS: atom_id res chain seq x y z
N MET A 1 9.78 -44.84 -19.80
CA MET A 1 10.10 -43.39 -19.81
C MET A 1 8.93 -42.66 -19.19
N THR A 2 9.05 -42.20 -17.96
CA THR A 2 8.02 -41.39 -17.29
C THR A 2 8.28 -39.93 -17.59
N GLU A 3 7.49 -39.33 -18.48
CA GLU A 3 7.54 -37.90 -18.71
C GLU A 3 7.04 -37.14 -17.46
N PRO A 4 7.76 -36.13 -16.97
CA PRO A 4 7.27 -35.32 -15.86
C PRO A 4 6.14 -34.41 -16.35
N SER A 5 4.90 -34.84 -16.09
CA SER A 5 3.68 -34.09 -16.37
C SER A 5 3.50 -32.96 -15.36
N ARG A 6 3.54 -31.73 -15.88
CA ARG A 6 3.29 -30.42 -15.24
C ARG A 6 4.46 -29.82 -14.46
N ILE A 7 5.10 -28.84 -15.12
CA ILE A 7 5.80 -27.75 -14.45
C ILE A 7 4.79 -27.09 -13.47
N PRO A 8 5.06 -27.04 -12.16
CA PRO A 8 4.16 -26.42 -11.21
C PRO A 8 4.05 -24.93 -11.54
N LYS A 9 2.85 -24.51 -11.96
CA LYS A 9 2.54 -23.09 -12.18
C LYS A 9 2.48 -22.43 -10.81
N VAL A 10 3.61 -21.93 -10.34
CA VAL A 10 3.72 -21.20 -9.07
C VAL A 10 2.73 -20.04 -9.13
N SER A 11 1.58 -20.18 -8.47
CA SER A 11 0.62 -19.09 -8.33
C SER A 11 1.32 -18.02 -7.51
N GLN A 12 1.69 -16.90 -8.13
CA GLN A 12 2.18 -15.73 -7.40
C GLN A 12 1.11 -15.38 -6.35
N SER A 13 1.40 -15.66 -5.08
CA SER A 13 0.49 -15.33 -3.99
C SER A 13 0.24 -13.83 -4.02
N ARG A 14 -1.00 -13.43 -4.33
CA ARG A 14 -1.40 -12.02 -4.37
C ARG A 14 -1.48 -11.41 -2.96
N PHE A 15 -1.40 -12.24 -1.92
CA PHE A 15 -1.37 -11.86 -0.52
C PHE A 15 0.05 -11.98 0.05
N GLY A 16 0.45 -10.97 0.82
CA GLY A 16 1.77 -10.85 1.44
C GLY A 16 2.61 -9.72 0.85
N PHE A 17 3.89 -9.65 1.27
CA PHE A 17 4.87 -8.69 0.74
C PHE A 17 5.30 -9.11 -0.67
N ASN A 18 4.49 -8.74 -1.66
CA ASN A 18 4.81 -8.90 -3.08
C ASN A 18 4.95 -7.52 -3.75
N ARG A 19 5.75 -7.47 -4.82
CA ARG A 19 6.03 -6.22 -5.56
C ARG A 19 4.79 -5.48 -6.05
N PHE A 20 3.69 -6.18 -6.28
CA PHE A 20 2.43 -5.59 -6.71
C PHE A 20 1.74 -4.83 -5.57
N VAL A 21 1.63 -5.46 -4.39
CA VAL A 21 1.08 -4.88 -3.17
C VAL A 21 1.93 -3.72 -2.67
N GLU A 22 3.27 -3.85 -2.72
CA GLU A 22 4.17 -2.76 -2.37
C GLU A 22 3.94 -1.52 -3.24
N ARG A 23 3.88 -1.70 -4.57
CA ARG A 23 3.65 -0.58 -5.50
C ARG A 23 2.28 0.07 -5.31
N LEU A 24 1.24 -0.73 -5.03
CA LEU A 24 -0.09 -0.19 -4.74
C LEU A 24 -0.10 0.58 -3.42
N ASN A 25 0.48 0.02 -2.35
CA ASN A 25 0.52 0.66 -1.05
C ASN A 25 1.31 1.98 -1.10
N SER A 26 2.45 2.02 -1.81
CA SER A 26 3.22 3.25 -1.97
C SER A 26 2.43 4.36 -2.66
N ARG A 27 1.59 4.03 -3.66
CA ARG A 27 0.75 5.03 -4.34
C ARG A 27 -0.32 5.58 -3.41
N VAL A 28 -1.00 4.71 -2.67
CA VAL A 28 -1.99 5.12 -1.67
C VAL A 28 -1.33 5.99 -0.61
N ALA A 29 -0.13 5.64 -0.15
CA ALA A 29 0.63 6.44 0.81
C ALA A 29 0.98 7.84 0.28
N MET A 30 1.42 7.96 -0.98
CA MET A 30 1.68 9.28 -1.60
C MET A 30 0.41 10.14 -1.65
N MET A 31 -0.72 9.55 -2.04
CA MET A 31 -2.01 10.26 -2.09
C MET A 31 -2.48 10.68 -0.69
N ALA A 32 -2.32 9.81 0.31
CA ALA A 32 -2.66 10.10 1.70
C ALA A 32 -1.78 11.22 2.27
N PHE A 33 -0.48 11.22 1.95
CA PHE A 33 0.45 12.25 2.40
C PHE A 33 0.12 13.63 1.81
N ILE A 34 -0.12 13.70 0.49
CA ILE A 34 -0.54 14.95 -0.16
C ILE A 34 -1.90 15.40 0.40
N GLY A 35 -2.84 14.48 0.58
CA GLY A 35 -4.14 14.75 1.19
C GLY A 35 -4.02 15.31 2.61
N ALA A 36 -3.11 14.76 3.42
CA ALA A 36 -2.83 15.24 4.76
C ALA A 36 -2.32 16.70 4.75
N ILE A 37 -1.39 17.03 3.84
CA ILE A 37 -0.89 18.41 3.69
C ILE A 37 -2.03 19.35 3.28
N VAL A 38 -2.85 18.97 2.30
CA VAL A 38 -3.99 19.80 1.85
C VAL A 38 -4.97 20.03 3.00
N LEU A 39 -5.29 18.98 3.76
CA LEU A 39 -6.17 19.08 4.93
C LEU A 39 -5.58 19.98 6.00
N GLU A 40 -4.28 19.90 6.26
CA GLU A 40 -3.59 20.76 7.22
C GLU A 40 -3.67 22.24 6.80
N ILE A 41 -3.51 22.54 5.51
CA ILE A 41 -3.66 23.91 4.98
C ILE A 41 -5.11 24.41 5.11
N VAL A 42 -6.10 23.57 4.77
CA VAL A 42 -7.52 23.97 4.80
C VAL A 42 -8.04 24.13 6.24
N THR A 43 -7.60 23.27 7.16
CA THR A 43 -8.11 23.23 8.53
C THR A 43 -7.26 24.02 9.52
N GLY A 44 -6.00 24.32 9.18
CA GLY A 44 -5.03 24.93 10.08
C GLY A 44 -4.65 24.05 11.28
N GLN A 45 -4.98 22.75 11.23
CA GLN A 45 -4.75 21.79 12.31
C GLN A 45 -3.97 20.60 11.72
N GLY A 46 -2.86 20.22 12.35
CA GLY A 46 -2.08 19.08 11.92
C GLY A 46 -2.87 17.77 12.04
N VAL A 47 -2.53 16.77 11.23
CA VAL A 47 -3.18 15.44 11.29
C VAL A 47 -3.09 14.76 12.66
N LEU A 48 -2.08 15.09 13.48
CA LEU A 48 -1.96 14.60 14.86
C LEU A 48 -3.02 15.17 15.80
N THR A 49 -3.50 16.39 15.52
CA THR A 49 -4.53 17.04 16.33
C THR A 49 -5.85 16.27 16.27
N TRP A 50 -6.10 15.58 15.15
CA TRP A 50 -7.26 14.70 14.97
C TRP A 50 -7.16 13.41 15.80
N LEU A 51 -5.94 12.99 16.15
CA LEU A 51 -5.69 11.86 17.05
C LEU A 51 -5.71 12.30 18.54
N GLY A 52 -6.05 13.56 18.83
CA GLY A 52 -6.09 14.11 20.19
C GLY A 52 -4.73 14.51 20.75
N LEU A 53 -3.69 14.54 19.91
CA LEU A 53 -2.34 14.91 20.29
C LEU A 53 -2.08 16.35 19.80
N ARG A 54 -1.92 17.29 20.74
CA ARG A 54 -1.62 18.71 20.46
C ARG A 54 -0.35 19.14 21.17
#